data_AF-A0A2E7L245-F1
#
_entry.id   AF-A0A2E7L245-F1
#
_cell.length_a   1.000
_cell.length_b   1.000
_cell.length_c   1.000
_cell.angle_alpha   90.00
_cell.angle_beta   90.00
_cell.angle_gamma   90.00
#
_symmetry.space_group_name_H-M   'P 1'
#
loop_
_entity.id
_entity.type
_entity.pdbx_description
1 polymer ?
#
loop_
_entity_poly.entity_id
_entity_poly.type
_entity_poly.pdbx_seq_one_letter_code
_entity_poly.pdbx_strand_id
1 'polypeptide(L)'
;MRQLEVERGWGQIVGPHGSGKTTLVNQLEIQLLQRSAPVVKVVLHRQGWHRGFQQALSATRRSGTRLIVDGFEQLPRFAQWVLRWLCGWRGCGLLVTSHRDVQLPWLVRTKASLAWVQQIVSRLLQSCPENLILEEDVRNCYYRQEGNLRETLFALYDLFEHRRRRAVDGTVPAP
;
A
#
# COMPACT_ATOMS: atom_id res chain seq x y z
N MET A 1 -9.70 -12.80 -2.45
CA MET A 1 -8.73 -13.57 -3.29
C MET A 1 -9.38 -14.27 -4.48
N ARG A 2 -10.56 -14.92 -4.37
CA ARG A 2 -11.27 -15.51 -5.51
C ARG A 2 -11.49 -14.54 -6.70
N GLN A 3 -11.77 -13.26 -6.44
CA GLN A 3 -11.97 -12.25 -7.50
C GLN A 3 -10.72 -12.01 -8.38
N LEU A 4 -9.51 -12.05 -7.80
CA LEU A 4 -8.25 -11.93 -8.56
C LEU A 4 -8.00 -13.13 -9.48
N GLU A 5 -8.53 -14.31 -9.14
CA GLU A 5 -8.43 -15.51 -9.96
C GLU A 5 -9.44 -15.50 -11.11
N VAL A 6 -10.67 -15.03 -10.84
CA VAL A 6 -11.73 -14.89 -11.84
C VAL A 6 -11.32 -13.91 -12.95
N GLU A 7 -10.63 -12.83 -12.58
CA GLU A 7 -10.15 -11.83 -13.54
C GLU A 7 -8.73 -12.07 -14.06
N ARG A 8 -8.13 -13.25 -13.82
CA ARG A 8 -6.74 -13.58 -14.25
C ARG A 8 -5.69 -12.54 -13.81
N GLY A 9 -5.89 -11.92 -12.64
CA GLY A 9 -5.02 -10.86 -12.11
C GLY A 9 -5.19 -9.52 -12.82
N TRP A 10 -6.35 -9.28 -13.44
CA TRP A 10 -6.73 -8.02 -14.06
C TRP A 10 -7.54 -7.16 -13.10
N GLY A 11 -7.18 -5.90 -12.92
CA GLY A 11 -7.99 -4.94 -12.15
C GLY A 11 -7.19 -3.93 -11.34
N GLN A 12 -7.91 -3.12 -10.56
CA GLN A 12 -7.34 -2.02 -9.78
C GLN A 12 -7.61 -2.09 -8.28
N ILE A 13 -6.61 -1.66 -7.50
CA ILE A 13 -6.67 -1.37 -6.07
C ILE A 13 -6.66 0.15 -5.91
N VAL A 14 -7.79 0.71 -5.49
CA VAL A 14 -7.96 2.17 -5.41
C VAL A 14 -7.97 2.64 -3.97
N GLY A 15 -7.30 3.75 -3.68
CA GLY A 15 -7.39 4.37 -2.36
C GLY A 15 -6.47 5.57 -2.17
N PRO A 16 -6.74 6.41 -1.17
CA PRO A 16 -5.98 7.63 -0.91
C PRO A 16 -4.52 7.31 -0.55
N HIS A 17 -3.66 8.34 -0.53
CA HIS A 17 -2.28 8.19 -0.08
C HIS A 17 -2.23 7.59 1.34
N GLY A 18 -1.22 6.75 1.58
CA GLY A 18 -0.99 6.17 2.91
C GLY A 18 -2.04 5.16 3.39
N SER A 19 -3.02 4.76 2.58
CA SER A 19 -4.06 3.78 2.95
C SER A 19 -3.60 2.31 2.99
N GLY A 20 -2.33 2.03 2.72
CA GLY A 20 -1.77 0.67 2.73
C GLY A 20 -1.82 -0.09 1.40
N LYS A 21 -2.09 0.57 0.26
CA LYS A 21 -2.11 -0.09 -1.08
C LYS A 21 -0.81 -0.85 -1.39
N THR A 22 0.35 -0.21 -1.20
CA THR A 22 1.65 -0.85 -1.42
C THR A 22 1.84 -2.05 -0.49
N THR A 23 1.40 -1.96 0.78
CA THR A 23 1.43 -3.09 1.72
C THR A 23 0.57 -4.26 1.23
N LEU A 24 -0.66 -3.97 0.77
CA LEU A 24 -1.54 -4.98 0.19
C LEU A 24 -0.93 -5.62 -1.07
N VAL A 25 -0.33 -4.81 -1.94
CA VAL A 25 0.37 -5.31 -3.13
C VAL A 25 1.56 -6.20 -2.77
N ASN A 26 2.36 -5.83 -1.79
CA ASN A 26 3.49 -6.66 -1.35
C ASN A 26 3.02 -8.02 -0.84
N GLN A 27 1.91 -8.06 -0.07
CA GLN A 27 1.34 -9.33 0.37
C GLN A 27 0.78 -10.16 -0.79
N LEU A 28 0.12 -9.51 -1.76
CA LEU A 28 -0.36 -10.18 -2.97
C LEU A 28 0.78 -10.72 -3.83
N GLU A 29 1.88 -9.97 -3.97
CA GLU A 29 3.09 -10.40 -4.67
C GLU A 29 3.66 -11.68 -4.06
N ILE A 30 3.83 -11.72 -2.73
CA ILE A 30 4.32 -12.92 -2.02
C ILE A 30 3.41 -14.13 -2.31
N GLN A 31 2.10 -13.95 -2.26
CA GLN A 31 1.14 -15.03 -2.53
C GLN A 31 1.11 -15.47 -4.00
N LEU A 32 1.34 -14.54 -4.93
CA LEU A 32 1.38 -14.85 -6.36
C LEU A 32 2.70 -15.52 -6.77
N LEU A 33 3.81 -15.17 -6.12
CA LEU A 33 5.11 -15.83 -6.29
C LEU A 33 5.11 -17.29 -5.83
N GLN A 34 4.26 -17.63 -4.85
CA GLN A 34 4.02 -19.03 -4.44
C GLN A 34 3.31 -19.86 -5.54
N ARG A 35 2.93 -19.26 -6.67
CA ARG A 35 2.32 -19.93 -7.81
C ARG A 35 3.27 -19.89 -9.00
N SER A 36 3.26 -20.93 -9.84
CA SER A 36 4.21 -21.14 -10.96
C SER A 36 4.15 -20.12 -12.12
N ALA A 37 3.41 -19.00 -11.96
CA ALA A 37 3.32 -17.97 -12.99
C ALA A 37 4.34 -16.84 -12.71
N PRO A 38 5.07 -16.35 -13.73
CA PRO A 38 6.01 -15.25 -13.54
C PRO A 38 5.28 -13.99 -13.10
N VAL A 39 5.75 -13.37 -12.02
CA VAL A 39 5.24 -12.10 -11.48
C VAL A 39 6.31 -11.04 -11.66
N VAL A 40 5.94 -9.88 -12.19
CA VAL A 40 6.83 -8.71 -12.27
C VAL A 40 6.13 -7.54 -11.62
N LYS A 41 6.80 -6.93 -10.64
CA LYS A 41 6.33 -5.72 -9.99
C LYS A 41 7.14 -4.51 -10.46
N VAL A 42 6.42 -3.45 -10.79
CA VAL A 42 6.96 -2.16 -11.20
C VAL A 42 6.39 -1.10 -10.28
N VAL A 43 7.26 -0.28 -9.70
CA VAL A 43 6.85 0.89 -8.91
C VAL A 43 7.09 2.13 -9.76
N LEU A 44 6.06 2.96 -9.91
CA LEU A 44 6.15 4.20 -10.65
C LEU A 44 6.41 5.37 -9.71
N HIS A 45 7.33 6.23 -10.15
CA HIS A 45 7.66 7.50 -9.52
C HIS A 45 7.44 8.64 -10.50
N ARG A 46 6.88 9.76 -10.02
CA ARG A 46 6.42 10.89 -10.84
C ARG A 46 7.53 11.50 -11.70
N GLN A 47 8.76 11.54 -11.19
CA GLN A 47 9.93 12.10 -11.88
C GLN A 47 10.72 11.06 -12.70
N GLY A 48 10.23 9.82 -12.84
CA GLY A 48 10.99 8.73 -13.48
C GLY A 48 10.13 7.66 -14.16
N TRP A 49 8.90 7.98 -14.53
CA TRP A 49 7.92 7.01 -15.01
C TRP A 49 8.39 6.25 -16.26
N HIS A 50 9.26 6.84 -17.10
CA HIS A 50 9.80 6.20 -18.30
C HIS A 50 10.51 4.87 -18.02
N ARG A 51 11.33 4.80 -16.94
CA ARG A 51 12.05 3.57 -16.59
C ARG A 51 11.08 2.47 -16.15
N GLY A 52 10.12 2.81 -15.29
CA GLY A 52 9.09 1.88 -14.86
C GLY A 52 8.21 1.42 -16.04
N PHE A 53 7.88 2.32 -16.96
CA PHE A 53 7.14 1.98 -18.17
C PHE A 53 7.93 1.01 -19.06
N GLN A 54 9.23 1.23 -19.28
CA GLN A 54 10.08 0.31 -20.04
C GLN A 54 10.17 -1.08 -19.38
N GLN A 55 10.28 -1.13 -18.05
CA GLN A 55 10.26 -2.39 -17.29
C GLN A 55 8.90 -3.10 -17.39
N ALA A 56 7.79 -2.35 -17.36
CA ALA A 56 6.46 -2.89 -17.56
C ALA A 56 6.32 -3.47 -18.98
N LEU A 57 6.78 -2.74 -20.01
CA LEU A 57 6.76 -3.22 -21.39
C LEU A 57 7.60 -4.49 -21.58
N SER A 58 8.79 -4.57 -20.98
CA SER A 58 9.63 -5.75 -21.10
C SER A 58 8.98 -6.97 -20.42
N ALA A 59 8.31 -6.78 -19.28
CA ALA A 59 7.57 -7.83 -18.59
C ALA A 59 6.45 -8.43 -19.46
N THR A 60 5.75 -7.60 -20.25
CA THR A 60 4.69 -8.09 -21.15
C THR A 60 5.20 -8.95 -22.30
N ARG A 61 6.52 -9.02 -22.57
CA ARG A 61 7.04 -9.86 -23.66
C ARG A 61 6.84 -11.35 -23.40
N ARG A 62 6.73 -11.76 -22.13
CA ARG A 62 6.49 -13.14 -21.73
C ARG A 62 4.99 -13.34 -21.49
N SER A 63 4.36 -14.18 -22.30
CA SER A 63 2.96 -14.57 -22.12
C SER A 63 2.73 -15.21 -20.74
N GLY A 64 1.53 -15.00 -20.17
CA GLY A 64 1.16 -15.50 -18.85
C GLY A 64 1.80 -14.76 -17.67
N THR A 65 2.61 -13.73 -17.91
CA THR A 65 3.17 -12.88 -16.85
C THR A 65 2.08 -12.09 -16.14
N ARG A 66 2.17 -12.00 -14.81
CA ARG A 66 1.35 -11.11 -13.99
C ARG A 66 2.13 -9.85 -13.70
N LEU A 67 1.72 -8.76 -14.32
CA LEU A 67 2.30 -7.46 -14.13
C LEU A 67 1.57 -6.73 -13.00
N ILE A 68 2.32 -6.30 -12.00
CA ILE A 68 1.84 -5.48 -10.89
C ILE A 68 2.44 -4.08 -11.05
N VAL A 69 1.62 -3.04 -11.14
CA VAL A 69 2.08 -1.65 -11.27
C VAL A 69 1.60 -0.82 -10.09
N ASP A 70 2.53 -0.37 -9.24
CA ASP A 70 2.23 0.54 -8.13
C ASP A 70 2.33 2.00 -8.59
N GLY A 71 1.25 2.78 -8.44
CA GLY A 71 1.18 4.18 -8.86
C GLY A 71 0.86 4.37 -10.35
N PHE A 72 -0.05 3.57 -10.91
CA PHE A 72 -0.38 3.54 -12.34
C PHE A 72 -0.89 4.87 -12.89
N GLU A 73 -1.55 5.69 -12.07
CA GLU A 73 -2.01 7.03 -12.39
C GLU A 73 -0.88 8.02 -12.73
N GLN A 74 0.37 7.67 -12.38
CA GLN A 74 1.53 8.49 -12.71
C GLN A 74 1.94 8.37 -14.18
N LEU A 75 1.47 7.34 -14.89
CA LEU A 75 1.66 7.23 -16.33
C LEU A 75 0.74 8.21 -17.08
N PRO A 76 1.20 8.80 -18.19
CA PRO A 76 0.31 9.47 -19.13
C PRO A 76 -0.79 8.52 -19.63
N ARG A 77 -1.98 9.05 -19.94
CA ARG A 77 -3.12 8.24 -20.41
C ARG A 77 -2.80 7.35 -21.61
N PHE A 78 -1.99 7.83 -22.54
CA PHE A 78 -1.51 7.04 -23.68
C PHE A 78 -0.70 5.82 -23.23
N ALA A 79 0.25 5.99 -22.30
CA ALA A 79 1.06 4.91 -21.77
C ALA A 79 0.21 3.88 -20.98
N GLN A 80 -0.78 4.36 -20.22
CA GLN A 80 -1.76 3.48 -19.57
C GLN A 80 -2.53 2.64 -20.60
N TRP A 81 -3.00 3.27 -21.68
CA TRP A 81 -3.72 2.59 -22.76
C TRP A 81 -2.84 1.54 -23.46
N VAL A 82 -1.60 1.89 -23.79
CA VAL A 82 -0.64 0.96 -24.42
C VAL A 82 -0.40 -0.27 -23.54
N LEU A 83 -0.15 -0.08 -22.23
CA LEU A 83 0.07 -1.21 -21.32
C LEU A 83 -1.15 -2.11 -21.21
N ARG A 84 -2.36 -1.53 -21.11
CA ARG A 84 -3.61 -2.29 -21.08
C ARG A 84 -3.78 -3.12 -22.34
N TRP A 85 -3.69 -2.48 -23.51
CA TRP A 85 -3.82 -3.16 -24.79
C TRP A 85 -2.80 -4.29 -24.93
N LEU A 86 -1.54 -4.03 -24.59
CA LEU A 86 -0.45 -5.00 -24.71
C LEU A 86 -0.61 -6.19 -23.77
N CYS A 87 -1.04 -5.97 -22.52
CA CYS A 87 -1.30 -7.05 -21.58
C CYS A 87 -2.47 -7.92 -22.05
N GLY A 88 -3.55 -7.31 -22.54
CA GLY A 88 -4.71 -8.03 -23.06
C GLY A 88 -4.36 -8.87 -24.28
N TRP A 89 -3.66 -8.28 -25.26
CA TRP A 89 -3.26 -8.97 -26.49
C TRP A 89 -2.29 -10.12 -26.24
N ARG A 90 -1.41 -10.03 -25.23
CA ARG A 90 -0.43 -11.07 -24.90
C ARG A 90 -0.87 -12.07 -23.83
N GLY A 91 -2.10 -11.94 -23.31
CA GLY A 91 -2.60 -12.81 -22.25
C GLY A 91 -1.86 -12.63 -20.91
N CYS A 92 -1.33 -11.44 -20.64
CA CYS A 92 -0.75 -11.09 -19.35
C CYS A 92 -1.84 -10.62 -18.37
N GLY A 93 -1.66 -10.90 -17.08
CA GLY A 93 -2.45 -10.29 -16.02
C GLY A 93 -1.94 -8.88 -15.71
N LEU A 94 -2.84 -7.95 -15.38
CA LEU A 94 -2.51 -6.55 -15.06
C LEU A 94 -3.21 -6.11 -13.77
N LEU A 95 -2.45 -6.07 -12.67
CA LEU A 95 -2.90 -5.55 -11.39
C LEU A 95 -2.28 -4.17 -11.17
N VAL A 96 -3.09 -3.17 -10.85
CA VAL A 96 -2.59 -1.81 -10.61
C VAL A 96 -3.03 -1.26 -9.27
N THR A 97 -2.25 -0.35 -8.72
CA THR A 97 -2.71 0.55 -7.65
C THR A 97 -2.89 1.96 -8.21
N SER A 98 -3.87 2.67 -7.67
CA SER A 98 -4.09 4.07 -8.02
C SER A 98 -4.82 4.85 -6.93
N HIS A 99 -4.68 6.18 -6.96
CA HIS A 99 -5.46 7.08 -6.11
C HIS A 99 -6.83 7.41 -6.68
N ARG A 100 -6.97 7.29 -7.99
CA ARG A 100 -8.20 7.57 -8.73
C ARG A 100 -8.54 6.37 -9.60
N ASP A 101 -9.80 6.29 -10.01
CA ASP A 101 -10.24 5.26 -10.95
C ASP A 101 -9.44 5.38 -12.26
N VAL A 102 -8.83 4.27 -12.69
CA VAL A 102 -8.07 4.16 -13.95
C VAL A 102 -8.79 3.29 -15.00
N GLN A 103 -10.11 3.13 -14.85
CA GLN A 103 -11.00 2.42 -15.77
C GLN A 103 -10.63 0.94 -15.96
N LEU A 104 -10.21 0.30 -14.86
CA LEU A 104 -10.06 -1.14 -14.76
C LEU A 104 -11.13 -1.70 -13.80
N PRO A 105 -11.46 -3.00 -13.88
CA PRO A 105 -12.35 -3.62 -12.91
C PRO A 105 -11.87 -3.40 -11.47
N TRP A 106 -12.79 -3.04 -10.59
CA TRP A 106 -12.50 -2.74 -9.20
C TRP A 106 -12.29 -4.03 -8.42
N LEU A 107 -11.10 -4.23 -7.87
CA LEU A 107 -10.79 -5.39 -7.04
C LEU A 107 -10.92 -5.06 -5.56
N VAL A 108 -10.32 -3.95 -5.13
CA VAL A 108 -10.33 -3.52 -3.73
C VAL A 108 -10.32 -2.00 -3.66
N ARG A 109 -11.13 -1.43 -2.76
CA ARG A 109 -11.01 -0.04 -2.35
C ARG A 109 -10.45 0.03 -0.94
N THR A 110 -9.24 0.53 -0.77
CA THR A 110 -8.66 0.74 0.57
C THR A 110 -9.17 2.07 1.12
N LYS A 111 -9.85 2.04 2.26
CA LYS A 111 -10.11 3.20 3.13
C LYS A 111 -9.62 2.84 4.52
N ALA A 112 -8.73 3.66 5.09
CA ALA A 112 -8.38 3.51 6.49
C ALA A 112 -9.57 3.96 7.34
N SER A 113 -9.97 3.16 8.32
CA SER A 113 -10.98 3.54 9.32
C SER A 113 -10.30 3.68 10.68
N LEU A 114 -10.84 4.54 11.55
CA LEU A 114 -10.34 4.69 12.91
C LEU A 114 -10.26 3.35 13.65
N ALA A 115 -11.29 2.50 13.52
CA ALA A 115 -11.31 1.17 14.15
C ALA A 115 -10.13 0.28 13.71
N TRP A 116 -9.77 0.31 12.43
CA TRP A 116 -8.60 -0.41 11.91
C TRP A 116 -7.30 0.14 12.50
N VAL A 117 -7.18 1.46 12.60
CA VAL A 117 -5.98 2.10 13.19
C VAL A 117 -5.84 1.72 14.66
N GLN A 118 -6.93 1.78 15.44
CA GLN A 118 -6.93 1.38 16.85
C GLN A 118 -6.51 -0.08 17.03
N GLN A 119 -7.00 -1.00 16.19
CA GLN A 119 -6.57 -2.40 16.24
C GLN A 119 -5.09 -2.59 15.91
N ILE A 120 -4.57 -1.88 14.91
CA ILE A 120 -3.14 -1.92 14.56
C ILE A 120 -2.30 -1.40 15.73
N VAL A 121 -2.65 -0.25 16.28
CA VAL A 121 -1.93 0.38 17.40
C VAL A 121 -1.98 -0.51 18.64
N SER A 122 -3.16 -1.04 18.98
CA SER A 122 -3.32 -1.98 20.10
C SER A 122 -2.40 -3.19 19.95
N ARG A 123 -2.33 -3.80 18.76
CA ARG A 123 -1.42 -4.93 18.50
C ARG A 123 0.06 -4.54 18.59
N LEU A 124 0.44 -3.36 18.10
CA LEU A 124 1.82 -2.88 18.19
C LEU A 124 2.25 -2.61 19.63
N LEU A 125 1.33 -2.14 20.47
CA LEU A 125 1.60 -1.81 21.88
C LEU A 125 1.55 -3.01 22.83
N GLN A 126 1.11 -4.19 22.38
CA GLN A 126 1.07 -5.41 23.22
C GLN A 126 2.42 -5.77 23.84
N SER A 127 3.53 -5.38 23.21
CA SER A 127 4.89 -5.63 23.67
C SER A 127 5.55 -4.41 24.32
N CYS A 128 4.81 -3.33 24.59
CA CYS A 128 5.32 -2.06 25.11
C CYS A 128 4.79 -1.76 26.52
N PRO A 129 5.44 -0.85 27.28
CA PRO A 129 4.94 -0.39 28.57
C PRO A 129 3.51 0.15 28.48
N GLU A 130 2.67 -0.19 29.44
CA GLU A 130 1.29 0.26 29.50
C GLU A 130 1.20 1.80 29.54
N ASN A 131 0.17 2.36 28.90
CA ASN A 131 -0.25 3.77 28.99
C ASN A 131 0.63 4.85 28.34
N LEU A 132 1.64 4.51 27.53
CA LEU A 132 2.40 5.53 26.78
C LEU A 132 1.58 6.17 25.64
N ILE A 133 0.64 5.44 25.05
CA ILE A 133 -0.28 5.92 24.01
C ILE A 133 -1.70 5.54 24.42
N LEU A 134 -2.59 6.53 24.47
CA LEU A 134 -4.00 6.36 24.82
C LEU A 134 -4.85 6.27 23.55
N GLU A 135 -6.06 5.70 23.67
CA GLU A 135 -6.99 5.66 22.53
C GLU A 135 -7.34 7.05 21.98
N GLU A 136 -7.37 8.06 22.84
CA GLU A 136 -7.59 9.45 22.45
C GLU A 136 -6.45 10.01 21.59
N ASP A 137 -5.20 9.63 21.88
CA ASP A 137 -4.06 10.02 21.04
C ASP A 137 -4.24 9.45 19.63
N VAL A 138 -4.65 8.18 19.53
CA VAL A 138 -4.92 7.50 18.23
C VAL A 138 -6.02 8.23 17.48
N ARG A 139 -7.13 8.55 18.15
CA ARG A 139 -8.26 9.28 17.55
C ARG A 139 -7.82 10.65 17.05
N ASN A 140 -7.12 11.41 17.86
CA ASN A 140 -6.67 12.76 17.55
C ASN A 140 -5.68 12.77 16.39
N CYS A 141 -4.70 11.88 16.39
CA CYS A 141 -3.75 11.72 15.29
C CYS A 141 -4.47 11.32 14.00
N TYR A 142 -5.41 10.36 14.06
CA TYR A 142 -6.14 9.92 12.87
C TYR A 142 -6.92 11.04 12.18
N TYR A 143 -7.66 11.86 12.96
CA TYR A 143 -8.40 12.98 12.41
C TYR A 143 -7.49 14.12 11.93
N ARG A 144 -6.42 14.43 12.68
CA ARG A 144 -5.44 15.45 12.29
C ARG A 144 -4.75 15.11 10.97
N GLN A 145 -4.52 13.82 10.72
CA GLN A 145 -3.88 13.33 9.49
C GLN A 145 -4.90 12.96 8.39
N GLU A 146 -6.16 13.40 8.53
CA GLU A 146 -7.23 13.19 7.55
C GLU A 146 -7.43 11.71 7.15
N GLY A 147 -7.21 10.80 8.10
CA GLY A 147 -7.31 9.37 7.88
C GLY A 147 -6.17 8.73 7.08
N ASN A 148 -5.06 9.45 6.86
CA ASN A 148 -3.84 8.87 6.32
C ASN A 148 -3.18 7.98 7.38
N LEU A 149 -3.30 6.67 7.21
CA LEU A 149 -2.78 5.68 8.16
C LEU A 149 -1.27 5.79 8.36
N ARG A 150 -0.49 6.05 7.29
CA ARG A 150 0.97 6.20 7.41
C ARG A 150 1.33 7.37 8.31
N GLU A 151 0.79 8.55 8.01
CA GLU A 151 1.10 9.76 8.79
C GLU A 151 0.53 9.66 10.21
N THR A 152 -0.60 8.98 10.39
CA THR A 152 -1.15 8.68 11.72
C THR A 152 -0.18 7.85 12.55
N LEU A 153 0.37 6.76 11.98
CA LEU A 153 1.32 5.91 12.68
C LEU A 153 2.65 6.62 12.96
N PHE A 154 3.14 7.47 12.05
CA PHE A 154 4.33 8.28 12.30
C PHE A 154 4.11 9.29 13.43
N ALA A 155 2.99 10.02 13.42
CA ALA A 155 2.67 10.95 14.50
C ALA A 155 2.53 10.25 15.86
N LEU A 156 1.96 9.05 15.89
CA LEU A 156 1.87 8.25 17.11
C LEU A 156 3.23 7.73 17.58
N TYR A 157 4.12 7.37 16.66
CA TYR A 157 5.48 6.98 16.97
C TYR A 157 6.28 8.13 17.60
N ASP A 158 6.18 9.34 17.03
CA ASP A 158 6.83 10.54 17.59
C ASP A 158 6.34 10.84 19.01
N LEU A 159 5.02 10.73 19.23
CA LEU A 159 4.42 10.91 20.55
C LEU A 159 4.90 9.84 21.55
N PHE A 160 4.97 8.58 21.11
CA PHE A 160 5.46 7.47 21.93
C PHE A 160 6.91 7.69 22.34
N GLU A 161 7.79 8.02 21.40
CA GLU A 161 9.21 8.29 21.67
C GLU A 161 9.40 9.46 22.63
N HIS A 162 8.64 10.54 22.44
CA HIS A 162 8.69 11.70 23.34
C HIS A 162 8.31 11.35 24.78
N ARG A 163 7.23 10.58 24.96
CA ARG A 163 6.78 10.13 26.29
C ARG A 163 7.72 9.09 26.89
N ARG A 164 8.25 8.16 26.09
CA ARG A 164 9.21 7.14 26.53
C ARG A 164 10.48 7.79 27.09
N ARG A 165 11.04 8.78 26.40
CA ARG A 165 12.24 9.51 26.88
C ARG A 165 11.96 10.22 28.20
N ARG A 166 10.83 10.93 28.30
CA ARG A 166 10.41 11.58 29.55
C ARG A 166 10.20 10.61 30.71
N ALA A 167 9.64 9.43 30.44
CA ALA A 167 9.46 8.40 31.46
C ALA A 167 10.81 7.88 31.97
N VAL A 168 11.80 7.69 31.08
CA VAL A 168 13.16 7.28 31.44
C VAL A 168 13.91 8.38 32.20
N ASP A 169 13.83 9.63 31.73
CA ASP A 169 14.49 10.78 32.36
C ASP A 169 13.84 11.17 33.71
N GLY A 170 12.56 10.88 33.89
CA GLY A 170 11.80 11.13 35.13
C GLY A 170 11.98 10.08 36.24
N THR A 171 12.65 8.96 35.96
CA THR A 171 12.93 7.88 36.94
C THR A 171 14.17 8.10 37.81
N VAL A 172 14.74 9.31 37.87
CA VAL A 172 15.73 9.67 38.91
C VAL A 172 15.08 10.67 39.87
N PRO A 173 14.49 10.18 40.97
CA PRO A 173 15.14 10.34 42.29
C PRO A 173 14.92 9.06 43.14
N ALA A 174 15.81 8.58 44.02
CA ALA A 174 16.68 9.17 45.04
C ALA A 174 17.47 8.00 45.70
N PRO A 175 18.15 8.22 46.84
CA PRO A 175 19.31 9.06 47.12
C PRO A 175 20.65 8.35 46.87
#